data_AF-A0A1Y4QZQ5-F1
#
_entry.id   AF-A0A1Y4QZQ5-F1
#
_cell.length_a   1.000
_cell.length_b   1.000
_cell.length_c   1.000
_cell.angle_alpha   90.00
_cell.angle_beta   90.00
_cell.angle_gamma   90.00
#
_symmetry.space_group_name_H-M   'P 1'
#
loop_
_entity.id
_entity.type
_entity.pdbx_description
1 polymer ?
#
loop_
_entity_poly.entity_id
_entity_poly.type
_entity_poly.pdbx_seq_one_letter_code
_entity_poly.pdbx_strand_id
1 'polypeptide(L)'
;MTMKINQLEIENVKRIKAVKLKPAANGLTIIGGDNNQGKTSVLDSIAWALGGDRYRPSQAAREGSVIPPYLHIVMNNGLVVERKGKNSDLKVTDPSGKKAGQQLLNEFVNQLALDLPKFMEANGKEKAQTLLQIIGVGDRLTELEQEEKRLYNERLAIGQIADRKRKFAEEQTYYPDAPKEIVSAADLIRKQQAILAQNGENQRKRENLHRLEQEYQQVTEELSRLLRRQTVLEEDLQTARKSAEDLVDESTAELERSIAEIDEINRKVRANLDKEKAEEDAQDYTDQYSRLTARITQVRDAQTELLNHAALPLPGLSVSEGELVYQGQKWDNMSGSDRLKVATAIVRKLNPQCGFVLLDKLEQMDMKTLAEFGAWLEQEGLQAIATRVSTGGECSIIIEDGYSKEEDAGRAQESPKASKWKAGEF
;
A
#
# COMPACT_ATOMS: atom_id res chain seq x y z
N MET A 1 -3.99 -7.20 37.14
CA MET A 1 -5.02 -8.24 37.36
C MET A 1 -6.06 -8.06 36.27
N THR A 2 -6.44 -9.11 35.53
CA THR A 2 -7.41 -9.00 34.43
C THR A 2 -8.84 -8.91 34.97
N MET A 3 -9.65 -8.03 34.39
CA MET A 3 -11.04 -7.81 34.82
C MET A 3 -11.95 -8.92 34.31
N LYS A 4 -12.75 -9.51 35.22
CA LYS A 4 -13.68 -10.61 34.90
C LYS A 4 -14.99 -10.46 35.63
N ILE A 5 -16.04 -11.06 35.07
CA ILE A 5 -17.37 -11.08 35.67
C ILE A 5 -17.43 -12.22 36.68
N ASN A 6 -17.66 -11.89 37.93
CA ASN A 6 -17.80 -12.87 39.02
C ASN A 6 -19.26 -13.31 39.20
N GLN A 7 -20.20 -12.35 39.11
CA GLN A 7 -21.62 -12.61 39.26
C GLN A 7 -22.44 -11.64 38.42
N LEU A 8 -23.55 -12.15 37.89
CA LEU A 8 -24.50 -11.47 37.03
C LEU A 8 -25.93 -11.75 37.52
N GLU A 9 -26.72 -10.70 37.66
CA GLU A 9 -28.17 -10.76 37.91
C GLU A 9 -28.88 -9.82 36.93
N ILE A 10 -29.85 -10.35 36.20
CA ILE A 10 -30.64 -9.63 35.20
C ILE A 10 -32.11 -9.90 35.45
N GLU A 11 -32.92 -8.84 35.56
CA GLU A 11 -34.37 -8.97 35.67
C GLU A 11 -35.08 -7.99 34.74
N ASN A 12 -36.17 -8.46 34.11
CA ASN A 12 -37.05 -7.65 33.26
C ASN A 12 -36.35 -6.90 32.10
N VAL A 13 -35.29 -7.48 31.52
CA VAL A 13 -34.59 -6.92 30.36
C VAL A 13 -34.91 -7.73 29.09
N LYS A 14 -35.45 -7.07 28.06
CA LYS A 14 -35.86 -7.70 26.78
C LYS A 14 -36.72 -8.96 27.01
N ARG A 15 -36.19 -10.16 26.79
CA ARG A 15 -36.92 -11.43 26.99
C ARG A 15 -36.67 -12.07 28.36
N ILE A 16 -35.75 -11.52 29.16
CA ILE A 16 -35.37 -12.06 30.46
C ILE A 16 -36.40 -11.67 31.52
N LYS A 17 -36.85 -12.67 32.27
CA LYS A 17 -37.67 -12.50 33.48
C LYS A 17 -36.76 -12.32 34.68
N ALA A 18 -35.96 -13.33 34.97
CA ALA A 18 -34.94 -13.33 36.00
C ALA A 18 -33.85 -14.36 35.65
N VAL A 19 -32.61 -13.90 35.53
CA VAL A 19 -31.44 -14.76 35.29
C VAL A 19 -30.36 -14.41 36.30
N LYS A 20 -29.83 -15.43 36.96
CA LYS A 20 -28.66 -15.33 37.82
C LYS A 20 -27.59 -16.28 37.30
N LEU A 21 -26.39 -15.78 37.10
CA LEU A 21 -25.27 -16.55 36.55
C LEU A 21 -23.98 -16.20 37.28
N LYS A 22 -23.19 -17.24 37.58
CA LYS A 22 -21.80 -17.12 38.02
C LYS A 22 -20.93 -17.78 36.96
N PRO A 23 -20.37 -17.01 36.01
CA PRO A 23 -19.54 -17.58 34.96
C PRO A 23 -18.25 -18.16 35.55
N ALA A 24 -17.66 -19.13 34.85
CA ALA A 24 -16.36 -19.67 35.22
C ALA A 24 -15.29 -18.58 35.19
N ALA A 25 -14.34 -18.60 36.14
CA ALA A 25 -13.29 -17.58 36.22
C ALA A 25 -12.31 -17.62 35.03
N ASN A 26 -12.18 -18.76 34.36
CA ASN A 26 -11.45 -18.99 33.12
C ASN A 26 -12.24 -19.97 32.26
N GLY A 27 -11.98 -19.97 30.96
CA GLY A 27 -12.58 -20.90 30.02
C GLY A 27 -13.94 -20.44 29.53
N LEU A 28 -14.75 -21.40 29.10
CA LEU A 28 -15.98 -21.17 28.37
C LEU A 28 -17.21 -21.42 29.27
N THR A 29 -18.06 -20.41 29.42
CA THR A 29 -19.39 -20.52 30.05
C THR A 29 -20.46 -20.45 28.96
N ILE A 30 -21.23 -21.52 28.80
CA ILE A 30 -22.24 -21.64 27.74
C ILE A 30 -23.64 -21.44 28.30
N ILE A 31 -24.35 -20.48 27.73
CA ILE A 31 -25.77 -20.22 27.95
C ILE A 31 -26.55 -20.97 26.86
N GLY A 32 -27.16 -22.08 27.25
CA GLY A 32 -28.02 -22.93 26.44
C GLY A 32 -29.49 -22.52 26.47
N GLY A 33 -30.30 -23.19 25.66
CA GLY A 33 -31.74 -23.00 25.51
C GLY A 33 -32.16 -22.94 24.04
N ASP A 34 -33.46 -23.07 23.79
CA ASP A 34 -34.03 -22.96 22.44
C ASP A 34 -33.99 -21.52 21.92
N ASN A 35 -34.32 -21.37 20.63
CA ASN A 35 -34.50 -20.05 20.03
C ASN A 35 -35.58 -19.25 20.77
N ASN A 36 -35.40 -17.93 20.81
CA ASN A 36 -36.30 -16.98 21.47
C ASN A 36 -36.42 -17.06 23.00
N GLN A 37 -35.65 -17.90 23.69
CA GLN A 37 -35.73 -18.02 25.15
C GLN A 37 -35.05 -16.88 25.94
N GLY A 38 -34.24 -16.04 25.29
CA GLY A 38 -33.58 -14.89 25.92
C GLY A 38 -32.06 -14.98 26.07
N LYS A 39 -31.41 -16.00 25.47
CA LYS A 39 -29.94 -16.18 25.48
C LYS A 39 -29.16 -14.93 25.08
N THR A 40 -29.41 -14.40 23.88
CA THR A 40 -28.75 -13.18 23.38
C THR A 40 -29.10 -11.95 24.22
N SER A 41 -30.28 -11.94 24.86
CA SER A 41 -30.64 -10.85 25.80
C SER A 41 -29.72 -10.82 27.03
N VAL A 42 -29.07 -11.93 27.41
CA VAL A 42 -28.08 -11.95 28.49
C VAL A 42 -26.80 -11.24 28.05
N LEU A 43 -26.29 -11.56 26.86
CA LEU A 43 -25.11 -10.89 26.32
C LEU A 43 -25.35 -9.39 26.13
N ASP A 44 -26.50 -9.00 25.57
CA ASP A 44 -26.89 -7.60 25.40
C ASP A 44 -26.96 -6.86 26.75
N SER A 45 -27.45 -7.54 27.79
CA SER A 45 -27.54 -6.99 29.14
C SER A 45 -26.17 -6.72 29.74
N ILE A 46 -25.21 -7.64 29.55
CA ILE A 46 -23.83 -7.45 29.98
C ILE A 46 -23.19 -6.30 29.21
N ALA A 47 -23.38 -6.26 27.88
CA ALA A 47 -22.88 -5.19 27.01
C ALA A 47 -23.43 -3.81 27.41
N TRP A 48 -24.72 -3.71 27.76
CA TRP A 48 -25.33 -2.46 28.20
C TRP A 48 -24.91 -2.03 29.62
N ALA A 49 -24.79 -2.99 30.54
CA ALA A 49 -24.35 -2.73 31.90
C ALA A 49 -22.94 -2.12 31.91
N LEU A 50 -22.01 -2.73 31.16
CA LEU A 50 -20.60 -2.34 31.16
C LEU A 50 -20.31 -1.26 30.11
N GLY A 51 -20.81 -1.42 28.88
CA GLY A 51 -20.55 -0.56 27.71
C GLY A 51 -21.23 0.82 27.72
N GLY A 52 -22.04 1.14 28.73
CA GLY A 52 -22.74 2.42 28.80
C GLY A 52 -23.93 2.53 27.83
N ASP A 53 -24.41 3.76 27.60
CA ASP A 53 -25.63 3.98 26.80
C ASP A 53 -25.46 3.72 25.30
N ARG A 54 -24.23 3.57 24.80
CA ARG A 54 -23.95 3.16 23.41
C ARG A 54 -24.56 1.79 23.07
N TYR A 55 -24.66 0.90 24.05
CA TYR A 55 -25.23 -0.46 23.89
C TYR A 55 -26.64 -0.57 24.48
N ARG A 56 -27.27 0.55 24.82
CA ARG A 56 -28.63 0.56 25.36
C ARG A 56 -29.60 0.07 24.28
N PRO A 57 -30.38 -1.01 24.53
CA PRO A 57 -31.43 -1.41 23.62
C PRO A 57 -32.46 -0.30 23.44
N SER A 58 -32.98 -0.12 22.23
CA SER A 58 -34.07 0.83 21.94
C SER A 58 -35.27 0.61 22.86
N GLN A 59 -35.58 -0.67 23.12
CA GLN A 59 -36.55 -1.10 24.12
C GLN A 59 -35.88 -2.09 25.09
N ALA A 60 -35.39 -1.56 26.21
CA ALA A 60 -34.70 -2.35 27.23
C ALA A 60 -35.65 -3.11 28.16
N ALA A 61 -36.80 -2.50 28.51
CA ALA A 61 -37.79 -3.13 29.36
C ALA A 61 -38.46 -4.32 28.68
N ARG A 62 -38.68 -5.38 29.46
CA ARG A 62 -39.42 -6.55 28.99
C ARG A 62 -40.85 -6.17 28.61
N GLU A 63 -41.26 -6.63 27.44
CA GLU A 63 -42.60 -6.40 26.92
C GLU A 63 -43.67 -6.96 27.88
N GLY A 64 -44.67 -6.14 28.21
CA GLY A 64 -45.73 -6.49 29.15
C GLY A 64 -45.35 -6.45 30.64
N SER A 65 -44.11 -6.10 31.01
CA SER A 65 -43.72 -5.93 32.41
C SER A 65 -43.92 -4.49 32.88
N VAL A 66 -44.54 -4.32 34.06
CA VAL A 66 -44.65 -3.02 34.76
C VAL A 66 -43.44 -2.74 35.66
N ILE A 67 -42.59 -3.74 35.87
CA ILE A 67 -41.39 -3.64 36.71
C ILE A 67 -40.24 -3.14 35.83
N PRO A 68 -39.53 -2.08 36.23
CA PRO A 68 -38.42 -1.56 35.44
C PRO A 68 -37.25 -2.56 35.37
N PRO A 69 -36.40 -2.46 34.33
CA PRO A 69 -35.18 -3.25 34.21
C PRO A 69 -34.28 -3.17 35.44
N TYR A 70 -33.71 -4.31 35.82
CA TYR A 70 -32.68 -4.40 36.84
C TYR A 70 -31.48 -5.19 36.31
N LEU A 71 -30.30 -4.59 36.44
CA LEU A 71 -29.02 -5.21 36.11
C LEU A 71 -28.07 -5.04 37.28
N HIS A 72 -27.42 -6.12 37.67
CA HIS A 72 -26.41 -6.10 38.73
C HIS A 72 -25.25 -7.03 38.34
N ILE A 73 -24.06 -6.44 38.17
CA ILE A 73 -22.84 -7.16 37.81
C ILE A 73 -21.78 -6.89 38.88
N VAL A 74 -21.18 -7.97 39.38
CA VAL A 74 -20.05 -7.92 40.30
C VAL A 74 -18.81 -8.41 39.56
N MET A 75 -17.78 -7.56 39.52
CA MET A 75 -16.48 -7.87 38.94
C MET A 75 -15.59 -8.59 39.96
N ASN A 76 -14.59 -9.34 39.48
CA ASN A 76 -13.65 -10.09 40.32
C ASN A 76 -12.81 -9.22 41.28
N ASN A 77 -12.64 -7.93 40.99
CA ASN A 77 -11.94 -6.98 41.85
C ASN A 77 -12.85 -6.31 42.91
N GLY A 78 -14.13 -6.66 42.96
CA GLY A 78 -15.12 -6.08 43.87
C GLY A 78 -15.87 -4.85 43.33
N LEU A 79 -15.61 -4.42 42.09
CA LEU A 79 -16.39 -3.36 41.44
C LEU A 79 -17.81 -3.86 41.16
N VAL A 80 -18.81 -3.08 41.57
CA VAL A 80 -20.23 -3.41 41.37
C VAL A 80 -20.85 -2.40 40.42
N VAL A 81 -21.46 -2.90 39.34
CA VAL A 81 -22.18 -2.11 38.33
C VAL A 81 -23.65 -2.45 38.41
N GLU A 82 -24.48 -1.48 38.78
CA GLU A 82 -25.91 -1.64 38.95
C GLU A 82 -26.65 -0.66 38.03
N ARG A 83 -27.67 -1.13 37.30
CA ARG A 83 -28.63 -0.27 36.61
C ARG A 83 -30.03 -0.58 37.11
N LYS A 84 -30.74 0.44 37.59
CA LYS A 84 -32.09 0.27 38.15
C LYS A 84 -32.98 1.49 37.97
N GLY A 85 -34.28 1.28 38.18
CA GLY A 85 -35.29 2.33 38.11
C GLY A 85 -35.82 2.57 36.70
N LYS A 86 -36.81 3.47 36.59
CA LYS A 86 -37.57 3.72 35.34
C LYS A 86 -36.69 4.13 34.15
N ASN A 87 -35.61 4.84 34.42
CA ASN A 87 -34.65 5.29 33.41
C ASN A 87 -33.43 4.36 33.28
N SER A 88 -33.35 3.33 34.14
CA SER A 88 -32.19 2.42 34.26
C SER A 88 -30.90 3.17 34.57
N ASP A 89 -30.96 4.02 35.60
CA ASP A 89 -29.85 4.87 36.04
C ASP A 89 -28.65 4.02 36.46
N LEU A 90 -27.46 4.40 35.99
CA LEU A 90 -26.22 3.72 36.29
C LEU A 90 -25.71 4.11 37.68
N LYS A 91 -25.42 3.10 38.50
CA LYS A 91 -24.74 3.23 39.78
C LYS A 91 -23.53 2.31 39.79
N VAL A 92 -22.34 2.90 39.87
CA VAL A 92 -21.09 2.16 40.02
C VAL A 92 -20.63 2.29 41.47
N THR A 93 -20.26 1.18 42.09
CA THR A 93 -19.77 1.14 43.48
C THR A 93 -18.38 0.50 43.47
N ASP A 94 -17.41 1.17 44.08
CA ASP A 94 -16.04 0.66 44.20
C ASP A 94 -15.95 -0.46 45.26
N PRO A 95 -14.81 -1.18 45.34
CA PRO A 95 -14.60 -2.22 46.34
C PRO A 95 -14.64 -1.71 47.80
N SER A 96 -14.52 -0.39 48.00
CA SER A 96 -14.60 0.27 49.31
C SER A 96 -16.03 0.69 49.68
N GLY A 97 -17.03 0.41 48.82
CA GLY A 97 -18.43 0.75 49.03
C GLY A 97 -18.81 2.19 48.67
N LYS A 98 -17.90 2.99 48.10
CA LYS A 98 -18.16 4.37 47.67
C LYS A 98 -18.71 4.39 46.24
N LYS A 99 -19.56 5.37 45.95
CA LYS A 99 -20.04 5.61 44.57
C LYS A 99 -18.85 6.02 43.71
N ALA A 100 -18.56 5.23 42.68
CA ALA A 100 -17.61 5.56 41.64
C ALA A 100 -18.34 6.25 40.48
N GLY A 101 -17.67 7.19 39.83
CA GLY A 101 -18.20 7.83 38.63
C GLY A 101 -18.22 6.86 37.44
N GLN A 102 -19.10 7.12 36.47
CA GLN A 102 -19.09 6.41 35.19
C GLN A 102 -17.73 6.52 34.48
N GLN A 103 -16.92 7.55 34.76
CA GLN A 103 -15.55 7.66 34.26
C GLN A 103 -14.65 6.50 34.67
N LEU A 104 -14.76 5.99 35.90
CA LEU A 104 -13.96 4.84 36.34
C LEU A 104 -14.39 3.58 35.59
N LEU A 105 -15.71 3.38 35.41
CA LEU A 105 -16.22 2.32 34.54
C LEU A 105 -15.77 2.53 33.10
N ASN A 106 -15.78 3.75 32.57
CA ASN A 106 -15.38 4.06 31.19
C ASN A 106 -13.86 4.01 30.98
N GLU A 107 -13.02 4.25 31.98
CA GLU A 107 -11.57 4.08 31.88
C GLU A 107 -11.23 2.60 31.77
N PHE A 108 -11.91 1.78 32.58
CA PHE A 108 -11.89 0.34 32.40
C PHE A 108 -12.50 -0.01 31.04
N VAL A 109 -13.74 0.39 30.74
CA VAL A 109 -14.50 -0.09 29.59
C VAL A 109 -14.06 0.48 28.23
N ASN A 110 -13.55 1.70 28.13
CA ASN A 110 -12.90 2.20 26.91
C ASN A 110 -11.57 1.47 26.62
N GLN A 111 -10.95 0.88 27.65
CA GLN A 111 -9.83 -0.06 27.53
C GLN A 111 -10.29 -1.53 27.52
N LEU A 112 -11.59 -1.81 27.48
CA LEU A 112 -12.13 -3.18 27.47
C LEU A 112 -12.95 -3.42 26.21
N ALA A 113 -12.69 -4.57 25.63
CA ALA A 113 -13.45 -5.17 24.55
C ALA A 113 -14.96 -4.97 24.67
N LEU A 114 -15.56 -4.32 23.68
CA LEU A 114 -16.93 -4.58 23.27
C LEU A 114 -17.15 -4.04 21.86
N ASP A 115 -16.54 -4.67 20.88
CA ASP A 115 -17.12 -4.66 19.54
C ASP A 115 -16.64 -5.85 18.73
N LEU A 116 -16.55 -7.03 19.35
CA LEU A 116 -16.38 -8.27 18.59
C LEU A 116 -17.50 -8.43 17.55
N PRO A 117 -18.79 -8.14 17.86
CA PRO A 117 -19.84 -8.13 16.85
C PRO A 117 -19.54 -7.15 15.70
N LYS A 118 -19.19 -5.89 15.99
CA LYS A 118 -18.84 -4.92 14.95
C LYS A 118 -17.58 -5.28 14.17
N PHE A 119 -16.58 -5.87 14.82
CA PHE A 119 -15.39 -6.37 14.14
C PHE A 119 -15.75 -7.50 13.18
N MET A 120 -16.65 -8.40 13.56
CA MET A 120 -17.14 -9.45 12.67
C MET A 120 -17.90 -8.87 11.47
N GLU A 121 -18.66 -7.79 11.68
CA GLU A 121 -19.43 -7.07 10.66
C GLU A 121 -18.60 -6.13 9.76
N ALA A 122 -17.41 -5.71 10.20
CA ALA A 122 -16.52 -4.81 9.45
C ALA A 122 -16.07 -5.42 8.11
N ASN A 123 -15.66 -4.59 7.15
CA ASN A 123 -15.13 -5.13 5.89
C ASN A 123 -13.71 -5.70 6.05
N GLY A 124 -13.25 -6.50 5.07
CA GLY A 124 -11.95 -7.18 5.14
C GLY A 124 -10.75 -6.24 5.34
N LYS A 125 -10.79 -5.06 4.70
CA LYS A 125 -9.74 -4.03 4.82
C LYS A 125 -9.72 -3.39 6.20
N GLU A 126 -10.88 -3.02 6.73
CA GLU A 126 -11.02 -2.47 8.09
C GLU A 126 -10.51 -3.46 9.14
N LYS A 127 -10.81 -4.76 8.98
CA LYS A 127 -10.31 -5.81 9.86
C LYS A 127 -8.79 -5.90 9.85
N ALA A 128 -8.19 -5.94 8.65
CA ALA A 128 -6.74 -5.98 8.49
C ALA A 128 -6.07 -4.72 9.04
N GLN A 129 -6.60 -3.54 8.73
CA GLN A 129 -6.09 -2.26 9.24
C GLN A 129 -6.15 -2.19 10.76
N THR A 130 -7.26 -2.64 11.36
CA THR A 130 -7.41 -2.72 12.82
C THR A 130 -6.32 -3.62 13.41
N LEU A 131 -6.07 -4.80 12.83
CA LEU A 131 -5.01 -5.70 13.28
C LEU A 131 -3.62 -5.07 13.17
N LEU A 132 -3.32 -4.40 12.05
CA LEU A 132 -2.02 -3.78 11.81
C LEU A 132 -1.74 -2.61 12.76
N GLN A 133 -2.76 -1.82 13.08
CA GLN A 133 -2.69 -0.79 14.11
C GLN A 133 -2.44 -1.40 15.49
N ILE A 134 -3.11 -2.51 15.83
CA ILE A 134 -2.93 -3.20 17.11
C ILE A 134 -1.50 -3.70 17.30
N ILE A 135 -0.86 -4.20 16.24
CA ILE A 135 0.50 -4.74 16.30
C ILE A 135 1.55 -3.61 16.23
N GLY A 136 1.14 -2.36 15.99
CA GLY A 136 2.03 -1.20 15.93
C GLY A 136 2.86 -1.12 14.64
N VAL A 137 2.54 -1.94 13.63
CA VAL A 137 3.20 -1.95 12.32
C VAL A 137 2.40 -1.18 11.26
N GLY A 138 1.18 -0.75 11.58
CA GLY A 138 0.27 -0.08 10.63
C GLY A 138 0.85 1.17 9.97
N ASP A 139 1.45 2.08 10.75
CA ASP A 139 2.02 3.31 10.19
C ASP A 139 3.20 3.00 9.26
N ARG A 140 4.08 2.08 9.70
CA ARG A 140 5.24 1.66 8.90
C ARG A 140 4.84 0.92 7.62
N LEU A 141 3.82 0.08 7.68
CA LEU A 141 3.28 -0.59 6.49
C LEU A 141 2.67 0.43 5.53
N THR A 142 1.91 1.40 6.05
CA THR A 142 1.32 2.47 5.23
C THR A 142 2.38 3.30 4.50
N GLU A 143 3.50 3.61 5.17
CA GLU A 143 4.65 4.27 4.53
C GLU A 143 5.23 3.44 3.38
N LEU A 144 5.43 2.14 3.59
CA LEU A 144 5.97 1.23 2.59
C LEU A 144 5.02 1.05 1.40
N GLU A 145 3.71 0.99 1.64
CA GLU A 145 2.69 0.92 0.57
C GLU A 145 2.67 2.22 -0.27
N GLN A 146 2.80 3.38 0.40
CA GLN A 146 2.90 4.66 -0.29
C GLN A 146 4.19 4.77 -1.12
N GLU A 147 5.31 4.28 -0.58
CA GLU A 147 6.58 4.22 -1.29
C GLU A 147 6.50 3.29 -2.50
N GLU A 148 5.93 2.09 -2.35
CA GLU A 148 5.71 1.15 -3.47
C GLU A 148 4.87 1.80 -4.58
N LYS A 149 3.76 2.45 -4.21
CA LYS A 149 2.88 3.12 -5.17
C LYS A 149 3.60 4.25 -5.91
N ARG A 150 4.42 5.03 -5.22
CA ARG A 150 5.24 6.08 -5.83
C ARG A 150 6.24 5.49 -6.82
N LEU A 151 7.02 4.48 -6.40
CA LEU A 151 8.00 3.79 -7.25
C LEU A 151 7.36 3.13 -8.46
N TYR A 152 6.18 2.54 -8.29
CA TYR A 152 5.41 1.94 -9.38
C TYR A 152 5.00 2.98 -10.43
N ASN A 153 4.47 4.13 -10.01
CA ASN A 153 4.08 5.22 -10.92
C ASN A 153 5.30 5.79 -11.66
N GLU A 154 6.42 5.95 -10.96
CA GLU A 154 7.68 6.39 -11.56
C GLU A 154 8.18 5.39 -12.60
N ARG A 155 8.18 4.09 -12.26
CA ARG A 155 8.55 3.01 -13.19
C ARG A 155 7.65 2.98 -14.42
N LEU A 156 6.34 3.19 -14.25
CA LEU A 156 5.40 3.24 -15.38
C LEU A 156 5.75 4.38 -16.34
N ALA A 157 6.04 5.57 -15.82
CA ALA A 157 6.43 6.72 -16.62
C ALA A 157 7.77 6.47 -17.34
N ILE A 158 8.78 5.95 -16.63
CA ILE A 158 10.08 5.60 -17.21
C ILE A 158 9.94 4.51 -18.28
N GLY A 159 9.12 3.49 -18.06
CA GLY A 159 8.86 2.44 -19.05
C GLY A 159 8.24 2.99 -20.35
N GLN A 160 7.31 3.95 -20.25
CA GLN A 160 6.76 4.63 -21.42
C GLN A 160 7.81 5.48 -22.16
N ILE A 161 8.71 6.14 -21.42
CA ILE A 161 9.80 6.93 -22.02
C ILE A 161 10.82 6.00 -22.71
N ALA A 162 11.23 4.93 -22.04
CA ALA A 162 12.16 3.93 -22.57
C ALA A 162 11.63 3.33 -23.88
N ASP A 163 10.34 2.93 -23.91
CA ASP A 163 9.74 2.36 -25.12
C ASP A 163 9.71 3.35 -26.29
N ARG A 164 9.39 4.63 -26.03
CA ARG A 164 9.43 5.68 -27.06
C ARG A 164 10.85 5.95 -27.56
N LYS A 165 11.82 6.04 -26.66
CA LYS A 165 13.24 6.29 -27.01
C LYS A 165 13.84 5.13 -27.80
N ARG A 166 13.54 3.89 -27.42
CA ARG A 166 13.94 2.70 -28.17
C ARG A 166 13.38 2.71 -29.59
N LYS A 167 12.06 2.94 -29.75
CA LYS A 167 11.44 3.03 -31.10
C LYS A 167 12.06 4.14 -31.94
N PHE A 168 12.30 5.30 -31.34
CA PHE A 168 12.97 6.41 -32.01
C PHE A 168 14.39 6.05 -32.48
N ALA A 169 15.16 5.32 -31.67
CA ALA A 169 16.50 4.85 -32.03
C ALA A 169 16.46 3.77 -33.15
N GLU A 170 15.50 2.84 -33.08
CA GLU A 170 15.29 1.80 -34.11
C GLU A 170 14.92 2.39 -35.48
N GLU A 171 14.17 3.49 -35.49
CA GLU A 171 13.77 4.22 -36.71
C GLU A 171 14.90 5.05 -37.33
N GLN A 172 16.01 5.29 -36.61
CA GLN A 172 17.15 6.05 -37.15
C GLN A 172 17.88 5.27 -38.24
N THR A 173 18.20 5.99 -39.32
CA THR A 173 18.95 5.45 -40.46
C THR A 173 20.39 5.17 -40.07
N TYR A 174 20.88 3.96 -40.35
CA TYR A 174 22.25 3.56 -40.06
C TYR A 174 23.00 3.25 -41.35
N TYR A 175 24.20 3.81 -41.49
CA TYR A 175 25.08 3.62 -42.65
C TYR A 175 26.29 2.77 -42.25
N PRO A 176 26.33 1.46 -42.55
CA PRO A 176 27.40 0.56 -42.12
C PRO A 176 28.77 0.86 -42.73
N ASP A 177 28.80 1.51 -43.89
CA ASP A 177 30.03 1.80 -44.63
C ASP A 177 30.67 3.16 -44.25
N ALA A 178 30.05 3.91 -43.32
CA ALA A 178 30.57 5.22 -42.91
C ALA A 178 31.68 5.07 -41.85
N PRO A 179 32.76 5.87 -41.92
CA PRO A 179 33.81 5.90 -40.90
C PRO A 179 33.27 6.27 -39.51
N LYS A 180 33.99 5.89 -38.44
CA LYS A 180 33.59 6.17 -37.05
C LYS A 180 33.74 7.64 -36.64
N GLU A 181 34.60 8.39 -37.33
CA GLU A 181 34.92 9.77 -37.01
C GLU A 181 34.74 10.67 -38.24
N ILE A 182 34.39 11.93 -38.00
CA ILE A 182 34.21 12.94 -39.06
C ILE A 182 35.55 13.15 -39.79
N VAL A 183 35.53 13.07 -41.11
CA VAL A 183 36.70 13.27 -41.96
C VAL A 183 36.88 14.78 -42.19
N SER A 184 38.08 15.29 -41.89
CA SER A 184 38.38 16.73 -42.00
C SER A 184 38.68 17.14 -43.45
N ALA A 185 37.85 18.00 -44.03
CA ALA A 185 38.08 18.62 -45.35
C ALA A 185 38.98 19.87 -45.29
N ALA A 186 39.44 20.29 -44.10
CA ALA A 186 40.11 21.57 -43.90
C ALA A 186 41.39 21.73 -44.73
N ASP A 187 42.15 20.65 -44.93
CA ASP A 187 43.39 20.67 -45.71
C ASP A 187 43.13 20.76 -47.21
N LEU A 188 42.06 20.13 -47.70
CA LEU A 188 41.68 20.17 -49.12
C LEU A 188 41.09 21.52 -49.50
N ILE A 189 40.28 22.12 -48.63
CA ILE A 189 39.72 23.47 -48.82
C ILE A 189 40.86 24.51 -48.88
N ARG A 190 41.86 24.40 -48.01
CA ARG A 190 43.04 25.28 -48.06
C ARG A 190 43.83 25.16 -49.36
N LYS A 191 44.02 23.93 -49.86
CA LYS A 191 44.68 23.68 -51.16
C LYS A 191 43.88 24.25 -52.33
N GLN A 192 42.56 24.06 -52.34
CA GLN A 192 41.69 24.62 -53.38
C GLN A 192 41.75 26.15 -53.41
N GLN A 193 41.71 26.81 -52.23
CA GLN A 193 41.82 28.27 -52.15
C GLN A 193 43.17 28.80 -52.67
N ALA A 194 44.27 28.09 -52.40
CA ALA A 194 45.59 28.45 -52.92
C ALA A 194 45.65 28.36 -54.46
N ILE A 195 45.11 27.28 -55.04
CA ILE A 195 45.06 27.07 -56.49
C ILE A 195 44.18 28.13 -57.17
N LEU A 196 43.01 28.45 -56.59
CA LEU A 196 42.12 29.49 -57.12
C LEU A 196 42.77 30.88 -57.09
N ALA A 197 43.53 31.20 -56.03
CA ALA A 197 44.28 32.45 -55.95
C ALA A 197 45.37 32.53 -57.04
N GLN A 198 46.12 31.46 -57.24
CA GLN A 198 47.16 31.38 -58.27
C GLN A 198 46.59 31.47 -59.69
N ASN A 199 45.50 30.76 -59.98
CA ASN A 199 44.80 30.82 -61.26
C ASN A 199 44.24 32.22 -61.53
N GLY A 200 43.73 32.91 -60.50
CA GLY A 200 43.29 34.30 -60.59
C GLY A 200 44.43 35.28 -60.93
N GLU A 201 45.62 35.08 -60.38
CA GLU A 201 46.81 35.86 -60.74
C GLU A 201 47.29 35.58 -62.17
N ASN A 202 47.28 34.32 -62.60
CA ASN A 202 47.63 33.93 -63.96
C ASN A 202 46.68 34.58 -64.99
N GLN A 203 45.38 34.57 -64.70
CA GLN A 203 44.38 35.21 -65.55
C GLN A 203 44.61 36.73 -65.68
N ARG A 204 44.92 37.42 -64.57
CA ARG A 204 45.29 38.85 -64.62
C ARG A 204 46.51 39.11 -65.49
N LYS A 205 47.52 38.24 -65.43
CA LYS A 205 48.73 38.36 -66.28
C LYS A 205 48.38 38.18 -67.76
N ARG A 206 47.50 37.22 -68.10
CA ARG A 206 47.00 37.02 -69.47
C ARG A 206 46.21 38.22 -69.99
N GLU A 207 45.32 38.77 -69.18
CA GLU A 207 44.55 39.97 -69.53
C GLU A 207 45.45 41.21 -69.73
N ASN A 208 46.47 41.36 -68.90
CA ASN A 208 47.45 42.43 -69.06
C ASN A 208 48.27 42.29 -70.34
N LEU A 209 48.68 41.07 -70.71
CA LEU A 209 49.33 40.79 -71.98
C LEU A 209 48.44 41.21 -73.15
N HIS A 210 47.17 40.78 -73.16
CA HIS A 210 46.26 41.11 -74.25
C HIS A 210 46.02 42.62 -74.39
N ARG A 211 45.91 43.34 -73.26
CA ARG A 211 45.81 44.80 -73.25
C ARG A 211 47.08 45.45 -73.81
N LEU A 212 48.26 45.00 -73.37
CA LEU A 212 49.54 45.53 -73.84
C LEU A 212 49.80 45.22 -75.31
N GLU A 213 49.31 44.10 -75.84
CA GLU A 213 49.36 43.79 -77.28
C GLU A 213 48.50 44.76 -78.11
N GLN A 214 47.30 45.10 -77.63
CA GLN A 214 46.43 46.08 -78.29
C GLN A 214 47.03 47.49 -78.23
N GLU A 215 47.58 47.90 -77.09
CA GLU A 215 48.30 49.16 -76.93
C GLU A 215 49.57 49.20 -77.79
N TYR A 216 50.34 48.10 -77.84
CA TYR A 216 51.51 47.97 -78.69
C TYR A 216 51.14 48.14 -80.16
N GLN A 217 50.04 47.55 -80.62
CA GLN A 217 49.59 47.69 -82.00
C GLN A 217 49.22 49.14 -82.35
N GLN A 218 48.48 49.82 -81.46
CA GLN A 218 48.11 51.24 -81.62
C GLN A 218 49.35 52.15 -81.62
N VAL A 219 50.30 51.91 -80.73
CA VAL A 219 51.55 52.67 -80.64
C VAL A 219 52.48 52.37 -81.82
N THR A 220 52.47 51.16 -82.38
CA THR A 220 53.27 50.78 -83.56
C THR A 220 52.88 51.59 -84.80
N GLU A 221 51.60 51.96 -84.93
CA GLU A 221 51.12 52.87 -85.99
C GLU A 221 51.67 54.29 -85.79
N GLU A 222 51.77 54.76 -84.54
CA GLU A 222 52.41 56.03 -84.17
C GLU A 222 53.96 56.00 -84.28
N LEU A 223 54.58 54.82 -84.13
CA LEU A 223 56.03 54.59 -84.07
C LEU A 223 56.77 54.87 -85.38
N SER A 224 56.07 54.92 -86.52
CA SER A 224 56.61 55.44 -87.79
C SER A 224 57.21 56.85 -87.64
N ARG A 225 56.76 57.61 -86.63
CA ARG A 225 57.22 58.97 -86.30
C ARG A 225 58.30 59.04 -85.19
N LEU A 226 58.50 57.97 -84.40
CA LEU A 226 59.30 57.98 -83.16
C LEU A 226 60.50 57.00 -83.14
N LEU A 227 60.92 56.51 -84.30
CA LEU A 227 62.13 55.70 -84.57
C LEU A 227 63.47 56.23 -83.97
N ARG A 228 63.51 57.42 -83.36
CA ARG A 228 64.68 57.95 -82.65
C ARG A 228 64.79 57.55 -81.17
N ARG A 229 63.80 56.87 -80.59
CA ARG A 229 63.72 56.62 -79.13
C ARG A 229 63.82 55.14 -78.71
N GLN A 230 64.30 54.29 -79.64
CA GLN A 230 64.17 52.83 -79.65
C GLN A 230 64.95 52.05 -78.58
N THR A 231 66.09 52.54 -78.08
CA THR A 231 67.05 51.70 -77.35
C THR A 231 66.73 51.40 -75.88
N VAL A 232 65.72 52.06 -75.28
CA VAL A 232 65.37 51.87 -73.85
C VAL A 232 64.18 50.90 -73.67
N LEU A 233 63.38 50.66 -74.72
CA LEU A 233 62.16 49.85 -74.66
C LEU A 233 62.36 48.35 -74.94
N GLU A 234 63.57 47.94 -75.38
CA GLU A 234 63.87 46.54 -75.71
C GLU A 234 64.06 45.64 -74.47
N GLU A 235 64.43 46.19 -73.30
CA GLU A 235 64.65 45.42 -72.07
C GLU A 235 63.33 45.06 -71.34
N ASP A 236 62.33 45.94 -71.37
CA ASP A 236 61.04 45.70 -70.71
C ASP A 236 60.20 44.63 -71.45
N LEU A 237 60.37 44.51 -72.77
CA LEU A 237 59.62 43.59 -73.63
C LEU A 237 60.12 42.13 -73.50
N GLN A 238 61.41 41.93 -73.23
CA GLN A 238 61.98 40.60 -72.95
C GLN A 238 61.54 40.05 -71.59
N THR A 239 61.37 40.91 -70.59
CA THR A 239 60.94 40.51 -69.23
C THR A 239 59.48 40.05 -69.21
N ALA A 240 58.62 40.70 -69.99
CA ALA A 240 57.21 40.34 -70.11
C ALA A 240 56.97 39.02 -70.87
N ARG A 241 57.74 38.72 -71.93
CA ARG A 241 57.61 37.48 -72.71
C ARG A 241 58.02 36.22 -71.94
N LYS A 242 59.09 36.28 -71.15
CA LYS A 242 59.55 35.14 -70.34
C LYS A 242 58.61 34.76 -69.19
N SER A 243 57.69 35.64 -68.80
CA SER A 243 56.82 35.42 -67.64
C SER A 243 55.51 34.68 -67.97
N ALA A 244 55.22 34.41 -69.25
CA ALA A 244 53.93 33.89 -69.71
C ALA A 244 53.98 32.47 -70.30
N GLU A 245 55.13 31.99 -70.81
CA GLU A 245 55.24 30.65 -71.40
C GLU A 245 55.20 29.51 -70.35
N ASP A 246 55.51 29.80 -69.07
CA ASP A 246 55.56 28.79 -67.99
C ASP A 246 54.28 28.74 -67.12
N LEU A 247 53.18 29.38 -67.54
CA LEU A 247 51.94 29.43 -66.74
C LEU A 247 50.94 28.32 -67.14
N VAL A 248 51.03 27.19 -66.44
CA VAL A 248 50.06 26.08 -66.50
C VAL A 248 49.05 26.23 -65.36
N ASP A 249 47.75 26.25 -65.68
CA ASP A 249 46.69 26.30 -64.67
C ASP A 249 46.46 24.90 -64.07
N GLU A 250 46.43 24.80 -62.75
CA GLU A 250 46.09 23.56 -62.06
C GLU A 250 44.57 23.39 -61.95
N SER A 251 44.06 22.20 -62.26
CA SER A 251 42.63 21.88 -62.21
C SER A 251 42.18 21.57 -60.78
N THR A 252 41.13 22.24 -60.31
CA THR A 252 40.50 21.98 -59.00
C THR A 252 39.48 20.85 -59.03
N ALA A 253 39.21 20.24 -60.20
CA ALA A 253 38.11 19.30 -60.37
C ALA A 253 38.23 18.02 -59.50
N GLU A 254 39.45 17.53 -59.26
CA GLU A 254 39.67 16.38 -58.38
C GLU A 254 39.47 16.76 -56.91
N LEU A 255 39.95 17.93 -56.50
CA LEU A 255 39.74 18.48 -55.15
C LEU A 255 38.26 18.72 -54.85
N GLU A 256 37.49 19.25 -55.80
CA GLU A 256 36.05 19.46 -55.67
C GLU A 256 35.28 18.16 -55.48
N ARG A 257 35.65 17.10 -56.22
CA ARG A 257 35.07 15.76 -56.04
C ARG A 257 35.40 15.18 -54.67
N SER A 258 36.66 15.28 -54.23
CA SER A 258 37.06 14.78 -52.91
C SER A 258 36.38 15.52 -51.76
N ILE A 259 36.15 16.84 -51.89
CA ILE A 259 35.41 17.62 -50.88
C ILE A 259 33.93 17.18 -50.83
N ALA A 260 33.28 17.03 -51.99
CA ALA A 260 31.90 16.57 -52.05
C ALA A 260 31.71 15.14 -51.50
N GLU A 261 32.67 14.25 -51.76
CA GLU A 261 32.68 12.90 -51.18
C GLU A 261 32.85 12.93 -49.65
N ILE A 262 33.74 13.77 -49.14
CA ILE A 262 33.94 13.94 -47.69
C ILE A 262 32.68 14.49 -47.01
N ASP A 263 31.98 15.44 -47.63
CA ASP A 263 30.74 15.99 -47.09
C ASP A 263 29.62 14.94 -47.02
N GLU A 264 29.48 14.10 -48.06
CA GLU A 264 28.51 13.00 -48.05
C GLU A 264 28.87 11.90 -47.06
N ILE A 265 30.16 11.59 -46.90
CA ILE A 265 30.65 10.70 -45.84
C ILE A 265 30.29 11.29 -44.46
N ASN A 266 30.60 12.55 -44.21
CA ASN A 266 30.34 13.22 -42.94
C ASN A 266 28.85 13.31 -42.60
N ARG A 267 27.99 13.47 -43.60
CA ARG A 267 26.54 13.39 -43.41
C ARG A 267 26.11 12.02 -42.88
N LYS A 268 26.69 10.93 -43.41
CA LYS A 268 26.43 9.56 -42.93
C LYS A 268 27.00 9.32 -41.53
N VAL A 269 28.21 9.82 -41.24
CA VAL A 269 28.82 9.73 -39.91
C VAL A 269 27.97 10.45 -38.86
N ARG A 270 27.46 11.65 -39.16
CA ARG A 270 26.56 12.38 -38.24
C ARG A 270 25.28 11.60 -37.96
N ALA A 271 24.65 11.02 -38.99
CA ALA A 271 23.46 10.18 -38.80
C ALA A 271 23.73 8.96 -37.91
N ASN A 272 24.90 8.33 -38.04
CA ASN A 272 25.30 7.22 -37.17
C ASN A 272 25.56 7.67 -35.72
N LEU A 273 26.22 8.80 -35.51
CA LEU A 273 26.44 9.36 -34.16
C LEU A 273 25.13 9.76 -33.48
N ASP A 274 24.19 10.32 -34.24
CA ASP A 274 22.85 10.66 -33.73
C ASP A 274 22.07 9.40 -33.33
N LYS A 275 22.22 8.32 -34.10
CA LYS A 275 21.65 7.01 -33.75
C LYS A 275 22.30 6.40 -32.50
N GLU A 276 23.63 6.37 -32.43
CA GLU A 276 24.37 5.83 -31.27
C GLU A 276 23.97 6.56 -29.98
N LYS A 277 23.86 7.89 -30.05
CA LYS A 277 23.37 8.71 -28.93
C LYS A 277 21.92 8.38 -28.56
N ALA A 278 21.05 8.15 -29.54
CA ALA A 278 19.66 7.75 -29.28
C ALA A 278 19.55 6.36 -28.64
N GLU A 279 20.44 5.43 -29.01
CA GLU A 279 20.55 4.10 -28.40
C GLU A 279 21.08 4.18 -26.95
N GLU A 280 22.09 5.01 -26.70
CA GLU A 280 22.63 5.25 -25.35
C GLU A 280 21.56 5.86 -24.41
N ASP A 281 20.84 6.88 -24.88
CA ASP A 281 19.68 7.46 -24.19
C ASP A 281 18.63 6.38 -23.84
N ALA A 282 18.32 5.48 -24.78
CA ALA A 282 17.33 4.42 -24.58
C ALA A 282 17.82 3.37 -23.56
N GLN A 283 19.11 3.05 -23.57
CA GLN A 283 19.73 2.15 -22.62
C GLN A 283 19.69 2.72 -21.20
N ASP A 284 20.00 4.01 -21.02
CA ASP A 284 19.93 4.69 -19.72
C ASP A 284 18.54 4.60 -19.07
N TYR A 285 17.47 4.78 -19.86
CA TYR A 285 16.10 4.62 -19.35
C TYR A 285 15.75 3.16 -19.04
N THR A 286 16.31 2.20 -19.78
CA THR A 286 16.16 0.76 -19.51
C THR A 286 16.83 0.35 -18.20
N ASP A 287 18.01 0.91 -17.92
CA ASP A 287 18.72 0.70 -16.66
C ASP A 287 17.96 1.32 -15.48
N GLN A 288 17.41 2.53 -15.65
CA GLN A 288 16.55 3.16 -14.65
C GLN A 288 15.30 2.31 -14.35
N TYR A 289 14.64 1.78 -15.37
CA TYR A 289 13.51 0.86 -15.20
C TYR A 289 13.87 -0.38 -14.37
N SER A 290 15.05 -0.95 -14.64
CA SER A 290 15.56 -2.13 -13.95
C SER A 290 15.87 -1.84 -12.48
N ARG A 291 16.48 -0.68 -12.19
CA ARG A 291 16.73 -0.20 -10.81
C ARG A 291 15.43 0.03 -10.04
N LEU A 292 14.45 0.69 -10.65
CA LEU A 292 13.13 0.91 -10.02
C LEU A 292 12.42 -0.42 -9.74
N THR A 293 12.53 -1.39 -10.65
CA THR A 293 11.99 -2.75 -10.44
C THR A 293 12.65 -3.43 -9.24
N ALA A 294 13.98 -3.39 -9.13
CA ALA A 294 14.68 -3.94 -7.97
C ALA A 294 14.27 -3.27 -6.65
N ARG A 295 14.08 -1.95 -6.66
CA ARG A 295 13.65 -1.19 -5.47
C ARG A 295 12.22 -1.50 -5.06
N ILE A 296 11.30 -1.69 -6.01
CA ILE A 296 9.93 -2.17 -5.72
C ILE A 296 9.99 -3.54 -5.04
N THR A 297 10.83 -4.46 -5.53
CA THR A 297 11.00 -5.78 -4.91
C THR A 297 11.51 -5.65 -3.47
N GLN A 298 12.51 -4.80 -3.22
CA GLN A 298 13.02 -4.56 -1.86
C GLN A 298 11.95 -4.00 -0.91
N VAL A 299 11.08 -3.10 -1.38
CA VAL A 299 9.99 -2.56 -0.58
C VAL A 299 8.97 -3.66 -0.24
N ARG A 300 8.65 -4.55 -1.19
CA ARG A 300 7.78 -5.70 -0.95
C ARG A 300 8.38 -6.70 0.02
N ASP A 301 9.68 -6.97 -0.09
CA ASP A 301 10.40 -7.83 0.84
C ASP A 301 10.36 -7.22 2.25
N ALA A 302 10.57 -5.89 2.37
CA ALA A 302 10.48 -5.18 3.65
C ALA A 302 9.06 -5.19 4.25
N GLN A 303 8.01 -5.07 3.43
CA GLN A 303 6.61 -5.23 3.89
C GLN A 303 6.39 -6.65 4.44
N THR A 304 6.89 -7.67 3.72
CA THR A 304 6.76 -9.08 4.11
C THR A 304 7.52 -9.37 5.40
N GLU A 305 8.75 -8.85 5.53
CA GLU A 305 9.57 -8.97 6.72
C GLU A 305 8.90 -8.29 7.93
N LEU A 306 8.35 -7.10 7.75
CA LEU A 306 7.62 -6.37 8.80
C LEU A 306 6.42 -7.19 9.32
N LEU A 307 5.70 -7.87 8.42
CA LEU A 307 4.55 -8.71 8.78
C LEU A 307 4.99 -10.02 9.44
N ASN A 308 6.10 -10.62 9.02
CA ASN A 308 6.63 -11.87 9.58
C ASN A 308 7.24 -11.70 10.98
N HIS A 309 7.87 -10.55 11.25
CA HIS A 309 8.42 -10.24 12.58
C HIS A 309 7.39 -9.64 13.55
N ALA A 310 6.21 -9.29 13.05
CA ALA A 310 5.12 -8.80 13.88
C ALA A 310 4.62 -9.91 14.82
N ALA A 311 4.54 -9.63 16.12
CA ALA A 311 4.02 -10.56 17.12
C ALA A 311 2.48 -10.68 17.00
N LEU A 312 2.05 -11.45 16.00
CA LEU A 312 0.66 -11.72 15.68
C LEU A 312 -0.04 -12.44 16.85
N PRO A 313 -1.33 -12.15 17.09
CA PRO A 313 -2.06 -12.65 18.26
C PRO A 313 -2.39 -14.14 18.20
N LEU A 314 -2.32 -14.76 17.02
CA LEU A 314 -2.65 -16.17 16.82
C LEU A 314 -1.65 -16.80 15.83
N PRO A 315 -1.07 -17.98 16.13
CA PRO A 315 -0.20 -18.69 15.20
C PRO A 315 -0.93 -19.00 13.89
N GLY A 316 -0.27 -18.73 12.75
CA GLY A 316 -0.86 -18.96 11.43
C GLY A 316 -1.80 -17.85 10.94
N LEU A 317 -1.98 -16.77 11.71
CA LEU A 317 -2.61 -15.53 11.25
C LEU A 317 -1.58 -14.66 10.53
N SER A 318 -1.94 -14.11 9.38
CA SER A 318 -1.14 -13.16 8.61
C SER A 318 -2.04 -12.14 7.92
N VAL A 319 -1.41 -11.11 7.34
CA VAL A 319 -2.09 -10.12 6.49
C VAL A 319 -1.49 -10.24 5.09
N SER A 320 -2.33 -10.41 4.08
CA SER A 320 -1.91 -10.48 2.67
C SER A 320 -2.86 -9.62 1.84
N GLU A 321 -2.32 -8.78 0.96
CA GLU A 321 -3.11 -7.89 0.07
C GLU A 321 -4.13 -6.99 0.82
N GLY A 322 -3.84 -6.65 2.08
CA GLY A 322 -4.76 -5.87 2.92
C GLY A 322 -5.95 -6.67 3.46
N GLU A 323 -5.90 -8.01 3.45
CA GLU A 323 -6.90 -8.91 4.02
C GLU A 323 -6.29 -9.84 5.08
N LEU A 324 -7.11 -10.24 6.05
CA LEU A 324 -6.73 -11.23 7.06
C LEU A 324 -6.70 -12.63 6.44
N VAL A 325 -5.58 -13.31 6.62
CA VAL A 325 -5.38 -14.70 6.20
C VAL A 325 -5.07 -15.53 7.44
N TYR A 326 -5.76 -16.66 7.60
CA TYR A 326 -5.53 -17.61 8.68
C TYR A 326 -5.43 -19.02 8.11
N GLN A 327 -4.33 -19.71 8.38
CA GLN A 327 -4.03 -21.04 7.84
C GLN A 327 -4.16 -21.10 6.29
N GLY A 328 -3.78 -20.02 5.61
CA GLY A 328 -3.85 -19.90 4.15
C GLY A 328 -5.22 -19.53 3.58
N GLN A 329 -6.25 -19.33 4.42
CA GLN A 329 -7.59 -18.94 3.98
C GLN A 329 -7.87 -17.47 4.28
N LYS A 330 -8.48 -16.76 3.31
CA LYS A 330 -9.00 -15.40 3.50
C LYS A 330 -10.25 -15.40 4.38
N TRP A 331 -10.57 -14.26 5.00
CA TRP A 331 -11.66 -14.12 5.98
C TRP A 331 -13.03 -14.65 5.50
N ASP A 332 -13.35 -14.47 4.21
CA ASP A 332 -14.57 -14.93 3.57
C ASP A 332 -14.66 -16.45 3.45
N ASN A 333 -13.51 -17.11 3.27
CA ASN A 333 -13.37 -18.55 3.13
C ASN A 333 -13.15 -19.28 4.46
N MET A 334 -12.82 -18.56 5.53
CA MET A 334 -12.66 -19.12 6.88
C MET A 334 -13.97 -19.74 7.39
N SER A 335 -13.84 -20.86 8.10
CA SER A 335 -14.97 -21.46 8.82
C SER A 335 -15.52 -20.50 9.90
N GLY A 336 -16.78 -20.70 10.30
CA GLY A 336 -17.39 -19.90 11.38
C GLY A 336 -16.60 -19.99 12.70
N SER A 337 -16.08 -21.17 13.00
CA SER A 337 -15.25 -21.42 14.18
C SER A 337 -13.88 -20.72 14.11
N ASP A 338 -13.22 -20.74 12.95
CA ASP A 338 -11.93 -20.06 12.76
C ASP A 338 -12.09 -18.53 12.86
N ARG A 339 -13.15 -17.98 12.27
CA ARG A 339 -13.45 -16.54 12.39
C ARG A 339 -13.60 -16.12 13.86
N LEU A 340 -14.30 -16.93 14.66
CA LEU A 340 -14.47 -16.67 16.10
C LEU A 340 -13.14 -16.79 16.86
N LYS A 341 -12.29 -17.78 16.55
CA LYS A 341 -10.96 -17.93 17.15
C LYS A 341 -10.06 -16.73 16.83
N VAL A 342 -9.95 -16.36 15.56
CA VAL A 342 -9.16 -15.21 15.09
C VAL A 342 -9.66 -13.93 15.74
N ALA A 343 -10.96 -13.67 15.70
CA ALA A 343 -11.53 -12.45 16.24
C ALA A 343 -11.34 -12.34 17.77
N THR A 344 -11.47 -13.46 18.49
CA THR A 344 -11.21 -13.50 19.95
C THR A 344 -9.74 -13.20 20.25
N ALA A 345 -8.80 -13.77 19.48
CA ALA A 345 -7.36 -13.52 19.65
C ALA A 345 -6.98 -12.05 19.37
N ILE A 346 -7.56 -11.45 18.33
CA ILE A 346 -7.33 -10.03 17.99
C ILE A 346 -7.84 -9.11 19.09
N VAL A 347 -9.07 -9.34 19.57
CA VAL A 347 -9.67 -8.53 20.65
C VAL A 347 -8.87 -8.66 21.96
N ARG A 348 -8.33 -9.84 22.25
CA ARG A 348 -7.45 -10.05 23.41
C ARG A 348 -6.18 -9.21 23.32
N LYS A 349 -5.53 -9.18 22.16
CA LYS A 349 -4.30 -8.40 21.94
C LYS A 349 -4.56 -6.90 22.01
N LEU A 350 -5.72 -6.44 21.52
CA LEU A 350 -6.15 -5.04 21.63
C LEU A 350 -6.23 -4.59 23.09
N ASN A 351 -6.80 -5.42 23.97
CA ASN A 351 -7.04 -5.06 25.37
C ASN A 351 -6.61 -6.17 26.36
N PRO A 352 -5.31 -6.28 26.67
CA PRO A 352 -4.79 -7.31 27.58
C PRO A 352 -5.35 -7.26 29.00
N GLN A 353 -5.85 -6.09 29.43
CA GLN A 353 -6.48 -5.92 30.75
C GLN A 353 -7.91 -6.49 30.82
N CYS A 354 -8.56 -6.71 29.65
CA CYS A 354 -9.86 -7.38 29.56
C CYS A 354 -9.70 -8.88 29.71
N GLY A 355 -10.26 -9.41 30.80
CA GLY A 355 -10.23 -10.84 31.09
C GLY A 355 -11.43 -11.60 30.58
N PHE A 356 -12.41 -10.96 29.90
CA PHE A 356 -13.60 -11.63 29.38
C PHE A 356 -13.98 -11.23 27.96
N VAL A 357 -14.72 -12.11 27.26
CA VAL A 357 -15.25 -11.93 25.90
C VAL A 357 -16.68 -12.45 25.83
N LEU A 358 -17.56 -11.76 25.08
CA LEU A 358 -18.93 -12.18 24.84
C LEU A 358 -19.05 -12.75 23.42
N LEU A 359 -19.56 -13.97 23.29
CA LEU A 359 -19.67 -14.68 22.00
C LEU A 359 -21.10 -15.10 21.73
N ASP A 360 -21.67 -14.67 20.62
CA ASP A 360 -22.99 -15.14 20.18
C ASP A 360 -22.82 -16.24 19.12
N LYS A 361 -23.78 -17.16 19.06
CA LYS A 361 -23.89 -18.20 18.01
C LYS A 361 -22.80 -19.27 17.99
N LEU A 362 -22.48 -19.84 19.15
CA LEU A 362 -21.52 -20.95 19.21
C LEU A 362 -22.01 -22.27 18.59
N GLU A 363 -23.27 -22.38 18.17
CA GLU A 363 -23.78 -23.54 17.41
C GLU A 363 -23.02 -23.80 16.10
N GLN A 364 -22.21 -22.85 15.63
CA GLN A 364 -21.31 -23.02 14.48
C GLN A 364 -20.11 -23.93 14.78
N MET A 365 -19.82 -24.22 16.05
CA MET A 365 -18.75 -25.14 16.47
C MET A 365 -19.31 -26.52 16.77
N ASP A 366 -18.64 -27.56 16.27
CA ASP A 366 -18.87 -28.93 16.74
C ASP A 366 -18.31 -29.11 18.17
N MET A 367 -18.65 -30.23 18.81
CA MET A 367 -18.26 -30.49 20.20
C MET A 367 -16.74 -30.56 20.39
N LYS A 368 -16.01 -31.07 19.39
CA LYS A 368 -14.55 -31.15 19.43
C LYS A 368 -13.92 -29.76 19.38
N THR A 369 -14.33 -28.93 18.42
CA THR A 369 -13.82 -27.56 18.28
C THR A 369 -14.18 -26.70 19.49
N LEU A 370 -15.36 -26.92 20.07
CA LEU A 370 -15.80 -26.23 21.28
C LEU A 370 -14.93 -26.58 22.50
N ALA A 371 -14.57 -27.86 22.66
CA ALA A 371 -13.64 -28.29 23.71
C ALA A 371 -12.23 -27.72 23.51
N GLU A 372 -11.71 -27.75 22.28
CA GLU A 372 -10.42 -27.15 21.94
C GLU A 372 -10.41 -25.63 22.18
N PHE A 373 -11.51 -24.94 21.83
CA PHE A 373 -11.66 -23.51 22.06
C PHE A 373 -11.74 -23.17 23.56
N GLY A 374 -12.46 -23.98 24.34
CA GLY A 374 -12.50 -23.86 25.80
C GLY A 374 -11.12 -24.02 26.43
N ALA A 375 -10.36 -25.05 26.04
CA ALA A 375 -9.00 -25.29 26.52
C ALA A 375 -8.04 -24.13 26.16
N TRP A 376 -8.17 -23.59 24.94
CA TRP A 376 -7.40 -22.41 24.53
C TRP A 376 -7.74 -21.18 25.37
N LEU A 377 -9.01 -20.93 25.67
CA LEU A 377 -9.43 -19.82 26.55
C LEU A 377 -8.88 -19.97 27.97
N GLU A 378 -8.83 -21.20 28.51
CA GLU A 378 -8.24 -21.48 29.81
C GLU A 378 -6.73 -21.21 29.83
N GLN A 379 -6.01 -21.66 28.80
CA GLN A 379 -4.58 -21.41 28.63
C GLN A 379 -4.27 -19.90 28.56
N GLU A 380 -5.11 -19.14 27.88
CA GLU A 380 -5.00 -17.67 27.76
C GLU A 380 -5.51 -16.91 28.99
N GLY A 381 -6.09 -17.61 29.97
CA GLY A 381 -6.67 -17.02 31.19
C GLY A 381 -7.87 -16.12 30.91
N LEU A 382 -8.63 -16.41 29.85
CA LEU A 382 -9.79 -15.67 29.38
C LEU A 382 -11.10 -16.30 29.86
N GLN A 383 -12.08 -15.46 30.16
CA GLN A 383 -13.47 -15.85 30.45
C GLN A 383 -14.34 -15.59 29.22
N ALA A 384 -14.82 -16.63 28.54
CA ALA A 384 -15.80 -16.46 27.47
C ALA A 384 -17.20 -16.74 27.99
N ILE A 385 -18.13 -15.79 27.82
CA ILE A 385 -19.56 -16.00 28.07
C ILE A 385 -20.23 -16.08 26.72
N ALA A 386 -20.80 -17.24 26.41
CA ALA A 386 -21.28 -17.53 25.08
C ALA A 386 -22.69 -18.08 25.06
N THR A 387 -23.40 -17.87 23.94
CA THR A 387 -24.72 -18.46 23.70
C THR A 387 -24.62 -19.61 22.70
N ARG A 388 -25.41 -20.65 22.92
CA ARG A 388 -25.54 -21.78 21.97
C ARG A 388 -26.99 -22.24 21.93
N VAL A 389 -27.48 -22.60 20.75
CA VAL A 389 -28.77 -23.30 20.62
C VAL A 389 -28.56 -24.77 20.98
N SER A 390 -28.64 -25.09 22.26
CA SER A 390 -28.52 -26.45 22.78
C SER A 390 -29.11 -26.54 24.18
N THR A 391 -29.58 -27.72 24.57
CA THR A 391 -29.98 -28.08 25.93
C THR A 391 -29.16 -29.25 26.47
N GLY A 392 -28.03 -29.58 25.81
CA GLY A 392 -27.12 -30.63 26.23
C GLY A 392 -26.22 -30.21 27.39
N GLY A 393 -25.55 -31.21 27.99
CA GLY A 393 -24.71 -31.03 29.18
C GLY A 393 -23.42 -30.22 28.97
N GLU A 394 -23.16 -29.74 27.76
CA GLU A 394 -22.13 -28.72 27.52
C GLU A 394 -22.55 -27.31 27.96
N CYS A 395 -23.86 -27.08 28.16
CA CYS A 395 -24.40 -25.81 28.60
C CYS A 395 -24.19 -25.64 30.11
N SER A 396 -23.52 -24.57 30.52
CA SER A 396 -23.33 -24.25 31.95
C SER A 396 -24.63 -23.79 32.61
N ILE A 397 -25.56 -23.24 31.82
CA ILE A 397 -26.88 -22.82 32.26
C ILE A 397 -27.85 -22.95 31.09
N ILE A 398 -29.11 -23.31 31.35
CA ILE A 398 -30.16 -23.36 30.33
C ILE A 398 -31.17 -22.25 30.61
N ILE A 399 -31.47 -21.45 29.60
CA ILE A 399 -32.52 -20.42 29.67
C ILE A 399 -33.78 -20.94 29.01
N GLU A 400 -34.87 -20.92 29.77
CA GLU A 400 -36.20 -21.32 29.32
C GLU A 400 -37.22 -20.29 29.81
N ASP A 401 -38.00 -19.75 28.87
CA ASP A 401 -39.01 -18.71 29.10
C ASP A 401 -38.48 -17.51 29.91
N GLY A 402 -37.23 -17.12 29.63
CA GLY A 402 -36.55 -15.99 30.27
C GLY A 402 -36.11 -16.24 31.73
N TYR A 403 -36.17 -17.48 32.21
CA TYR A 403 -35.61 -17.91 33.48
C TYR A 403 -34.36 -18.79 33.29
N SER A 404 -33.41 -18.71 34.21
CA SER A 404 -32.35 -19.70 34.32
C SER A 404 -32.85 -20.97 35.02
N LYS A 405 -32.83 -22.11 34.33
CA LYS A 405 -32.90 -23.43 34.98
C LYS A 405 -31.49 -23.80 35.46
N GLU A 406 -31.32 -23.99 36.77
CA GLU A 406 -30.14 -24.68 37.29
C GLU A 406 -30.25 -26.16 36.91
N GLU A 407 -29.24 -26.73 36.25
CA GLU A 407 -29.11 -28.17 36.21
C GLU A 407 -28.77 -28.63 37.63
N ASP A 408 -29.66 -29.42 38.20
CA ASP A 408 -29.56 -30.09 39.49
C ASP A 408 -28.49 -31.19 39.44
N ALA A 409 -27.23 -30.80 39.23
CA ALA A 409 -26.08 -31.70 39.35
C ALA A 409 -25.64 -31.78 40.82
N GLY A 410 -26.44 -32.51 41.60
CA GLY A 410 -25.98 -33.18 42.82
C GLY A 410 -25.89 -32.35 44.10
N ARG A 411 -27.03 -31.88 44.63
CA ARG A 411 -27.23 -31.75 46.09
C ARG A 411 -28.61 -32.24 46.48
N ALA A 412 -28.67 -33.47 46.99
CA ALA A 412 -29.78 -33.89 47.83
C ALA A 412 -29.88 -32.92 49.02
N GLN A 413 -30.87 -32.05 49.00
CA GLN A 413 -31.34 -31.36 50.20
C GLN A 413 -32.83 -31.62 50.37
N GLU A 414 -33.12 -32.06 51.59
CA GLU A 414 -34.39 -32.59 52.07
C GLU A 414 -35.54 -31.62 51.82
N SER A 415 -36.64 -32.18 51.34
CA SER A 415 -37.91 -31.48 51.19
C SER A 415 -38.40 -30.98 52.56
N PRO A 416 -38.76 -29.70 52.73
CA PRO A 416 -39.52 -29.31 53.91
C PRO A 416 -40.92 -29.94 53.79
N LYS A 417 -41.25 -30.78 54.78
CA LYS A 417 -42.57 -31.41 54.93
C LYS A 417 -43.67 -30.35 54.83
N ALA A 418 -44.57 -30.55 53.89
CA ALA A 418 -45.80 -29.79 53.73
C ALA A 418 -46.61 -29.77 55.04
N SER A 419 -46.81 -28.60 55.63
CA SER A 419 -47.81 -28.42 56.67
C SER A 419 -49.19 -28.52 56.04
N LYS A 420 -49.93 -29.60 56.34
CA LYS A 420 -51.33 -29.76 55.99
C LYS A 420 -52.15 -28.60 56.58
N TRP A 421 -52.73 -27.82 55.70
CA TRP A 421 -53.80 -26.87 55.99
C TRP A 421 -55.00 -27.62 56.58
N LYS A 422 -55.49 -27.21 57.76
CA LYS A 422 -56.79 -27.65 58.31
C LYS A 422 -57.78 -26.50 58.16
N ALA A 423 -58.90 -26.79 57.52
CA ALA A 423 -59.99 -25.84 57.32
C ALA A 423 -60.88 -25.76 58.58
N GLY A 424 -61.23 -24.53 58.98
CA GLY A 424 -62.33 -24.22 59.89
C GLY A 424 -61.96 -24.09 61.38
N GLU A 425 -61.65 -22.88 61.81
CA GLU A 425 -61.97 -22.36 63.16
C GLU A 425 -61.93 -20.82 63.07
N PHE A 426 -63.05 -20.20 63.43
CA PHE A 426 -63.22 -18.74 63.57
C PHE A 426 -62.80 -18.30 64.97
#